data_AF-A0A925MPA9-F1
#
_entry.id   AF-A0A925MPA9-F1
#
_cell.length_a   1.000
_cell.length_b   1.000
_cell.length_c   1.000
_cell.angle_alpha   90.00
_cell.angle_beta   90.00
_cell.angle_gamma   90.00
#
_symmetry.space_group_name_H-M   'P 1'
#
loop_
_entity.id
_entity.type
_entity.pdbx_description
1 polymer ?
#
loop_
_entity_poly.entity_id
_entity_poly.type
_entity_poly.pdbx_seq_one_letter_code
_entity_poly.pdbx_strand_id
1 'polypeptide(L)'
;NIEATFDWDDIGSWISIAKYLGNADGGNCSNQPVSQIDSENNIVFNATKGTHIALLGVDDLIIVQTEDAILIANRHQADAIKKLSDLLPQNLL
;
A
#
# COMPACT_ATOMS: atom_id res chain seq x y z
N ASN A 1 -15.42 -1.64 17.68
CA ASN A 1 -14.07 -1.69 17.11
C ASN A 1 -14.12 -2.68 15.99
N ILE A 2 -13.98 -2.23 14.75
CA ILE A 2 -13.85 -3.14 13.61
C ILE A 2 -12.34 -3.30 13.45
N GLU A 3 -11.80 -4.42 13.91
CA GLU A 3 -10.42 -4.80 13.59
C GLU A 3 -10.40 -5.13 12.10
N ALA A 4 -9.81 -4.24 11.31
CA ALA A 4 -9.51 -4.55 9.92
C ALA A 4 -8.34 -5.53 9.94
N THR A 5 -8.63 -6.83 9.88
CA THR A 5 -7.67 -7.80 9.35
C THR A 5 -7.44 -7.40 7.90
N PHE A 6 -6.24 -6.92 7.60
CA PHE A 6 -5.86 -6.57 6.24
C PHE A 6 -5.63 -7.88 5.48
N ASP A 7 -6.72 -8.46 4.95
CA ASP A 7 -6.61 -9.61 4.06
C ASP A 7 -5.90 -9.13 2.80
N TRP A 8 -4.65 -9.54 2.64
CA TRP A 8 -3.81 -9.26 1.47
C TRP A 8 -4.47 -9.69 0.14
N ASP A 9 -5.56 -10.46 0.20
CA ASP A 9 -6.35 -10.95 -0.92
C ASP A 9 -7.26 -9.88 -1.56
N ASP A 10 -7.49 -8.75 -0.87
CA ASP A 10 -8.42 -7.70 -1.30
C ASP A 10 -7.73 -6.58 -2.12
N ILE A 11 -6.83 -6.96 -3.02
CA ILE A 11 -6.00 -6.03 -3.81
C ILE A 11 -6.84 -5.15 -4.74
N GLY A 12 -7.95 -5.67 -5.26
CA GLY A 12 -8.91 -4.90 -6.04
C GLY A 12 -9.51 -3.74 -5.25
N SER A 13 -9.63 -3.91 -3.93
CA SER A 13 -10.04 -2.85 -3.00
C SER A 13 -8.95 -1.78 -2.87
N TRP A 14 -7.65 -2.10 -2.82
CA TRP A 14 -6.58 -1.07 -2.77
C TRP A 14 -6.56 -0.14 -3.98
N ILE A 15 -6.67 -0.69 -5.19
CA ILE A 15 -6.72 0.09 -6.43
C ILE A 15 -8.00 0.94 -6.49
N SER A 16 -9.11 0.43 -5.95
CA SER A 16 -10.38 1.14 -5.91
C SER A 16 -10.38 2.24 -4.84
N ILE A 17 -9.84 1.94 -3.65
CA ILE A 17 -9.67 2.86 -2.53
C ILE A 17 -8.71 3.99 -2.91
N ALA A 18 -7.65 3.71 -3.67
CA ALA A 18 -6.73 4.73 -4.16
C ALA A 18 -7.43 5.88 -4.88
N LYS A 19 -8.55 5.62 -5.58
CA LYS A 19 -9.38 6.65 -6.24
C LYS A 19 -10.07 7.61 -5.27
N TYR A 20 -10.18 7.22 -4.01
CA TYR A 20 -10.80 7.97 -2.92
C TYR A 20 -9.78 8.47 -1.88
N LEU A 21 -8.53 8.00 -1.96
CA LEU A 21 -7.43 8.53 -1.17
C LEU A 21 -7.07 9.94 -1.67
N GLY A 22 -6.50 10.76 -0.79
CA GLY A 22 -6.03 12.08 -1.18
C GLY A 22 -4.98 11.94 -2.29
N ASN A 23 -5.13 12.73 -3.35
CA ASN A 23 -4.10 12.85 -4.37
C ASN A 23 -3.00 13.75 -3.82
N ALA A 24 -1.79 13.19 -3.69
CA ALA A 24 -0.57 13.95 -3.61
C ALA A 24 -0.11 14.33 -5.03
N ASP A 25 0.84 15.27 -5.12
CA ASP A 25 1.45 15.63 -6.41
C ASP A 25 2.05 14.38 -7.09
N GLY A 26 2.11 14.38 -8.43
CA GLY A 26 2.67 13.26 -9.21
C GLY A 26 1.78 12.03 -9.33
N GLY A 27 0.48 12.13 -9.01
CA GLY A 27 -0.47 11.02 -9.13
C GLY A 27 -0.33 9.95 -8.04
N ASN A 28 0.44 10.24 -6.99
CA ASN A 28 0.52 9.39 -5.81
C ASN A 28 -0.77 9.49 -5.00
N CYS A 29 -1.31 8.35 -4.58
CA CYS A 29 -2.50 8.26 -3.74
C CYS A 29 -2.08 7.78 -2.35
N SER A 30 -2.44 8.52 -1.29
CA SER A 30 -2.10 8.13 0.08
C SER A 30 -3.21 8.40 1.09
N ASN A 31 -3.34 7.53 2.09
CA ASN A 31 -4.27 7.72 3.21
C ASN A 31 -3.71 8.64 4.32
N GLN A 32 -2.42 8.95 4.28
CA GLN A 32 -1.70 9.83 5.22
C GLN A 32 -0.67 10.70 4.46
N PRO A 33 -0.19 11.81 5.03
CA PRO A 33 0.89 12.59 4.41
C PRO A 33 2.14 11.74 4.15
N VAL A 34 2.74 11.90 2.97
CA VAL A 34 4.01 11.27 2.60
C VAL A 34 5.02 12.33 2.19
N SER A 35 6.30 12.02 2.34
CA SER A 35 7.37 12.80 1.72
C SER A 35 7.77 12.16 0.41
N GLN A 36 7.96 12.93 -0.66
CA GLN A 36 8.26 12.38 -1.98
C GLN A 36 9.23 13.28 -2.75
N ILE A 37 10.15 12.65 -3.48
CA ILE A 37 11.08 13.28 -4.43
C ILE A 37 11.15 12.36 -5.64
N ASP A 38 10.93 12.90 -6.84
CA ASP A 38 10.98 12.14 -8.10
C ASP A 38 10.25 10.79 -7.99
N SER A 39 8.97 10.82 -7.61
CA SER A 39 8.16 9.60 -7.38
C SER A 39 6.74 9.82 -7.82
N GLU A 40 6.20 8.93 -8.65
CA GLU A 40 4.91 9.11 -9.32
C GLU A 40 4.05 7.82 -9.33
N ASN A 41 2.74 8.00 -9.41
CA ASN A 41 1.76 6.92 -9.61
C ASN A 41 1.74 5.79 -8.57
N ASN A 42 2.30 6.03 -7.37
CA ASN A 42 2.32 5.10 -6.26
C ASN A 42 1.01 5.12 -5.46
N ILE A 43 0.64 3.97 -4.91
CA ILE A 43 -0.45 3.81 -3.95
C ILE A 43 0.18 3.51 -2.60
N VAL A 44 -0.01 4.40 -1.63
CA VAL A 44 0.54 4.27 -0.28
C VAL A 44 -0.61 4.12 0.72
N PHE A 45 -0.54 3.09 1.53
CA PHE A 45 -1.46 2.89 2.65
C PHE A 45 -0.68 2.65 3.93
N ASN A 46 -0.85 3.53 4.91
CA ASN A 46 -0.24 3.39 6.23
C ASN A 46 -1.32 3.21 7.30
N ALA A 47 -1.42 2.00 7.87
CA ALA A 47 -2.28 1.71 9.01
C ALA A 47 -1.63 2.00 10.36
N THR A 48 -0.30 2.18 10.40
CA THR A 48 0.50 2.13 11.63
C THR A 48 0.78 3.53 12.16
N LYS A 49 0.19 3.85 13.30
CA LYS A 49 0.36 5.16 13.95
C LYS A 49 1.82 5.43 14.31
N GLY A 50 2.26 6.67 14.10
CA GLY A 50 3.61 7.11 14.45
C GLY A 50 4.70 6.70 13.45
N THR A 51 4.33 6.05 12.34
CA THR A 51 5.26 5.76 11.24
C THR A 51 5.06 6.76 10.10
N HIS A 52 6.15 7.08 9.39
CA HIS A 52 6.13 7.97 8.23
C HIS A 52 6.69 7.24 7.02
N ILE A 53 6.06 7.41 5.85
CA ILE A 53 6.51 6.82 4.59
C ILE A 53 7.09 7.93 3.71
N ALA A 54 8.30 7.68 3.22
CA ALA A 54 9.02 8.56 2.30
C ALA A 54 9.36 7.82 0.99
N LEU A 55 9.16 8.49 -0.13
CA LEU A 55 9.37 7.98 -1.49
C LEU A 55 10.51 8.76 -2.15
N LEU A 56 11.39 8.04 -2.84
CA LEU A 56 12.50 8.63 -3.59
C LEU A 56 12.78 7.81 -4.85
N GLY A 57 12.60 8.39 -6.03
CA GLY A 57 12.92 7.72 -7.29
C GLY A 57 12.09 6.47 -7.58
N VAL A 58 10.90 6.33 -7.00
CA VAL A 58 10.06 5.14 -7.13
C VAL A 58 8.74 5.47 -7.80
N ASP A 59 8.38 4.64 -8.77
CA ASP A 59 7.17 4.80 -9.56
C ASP A 59 6.35 3.51 -9.62
N ASP A 60 5.05 3.67 -9.78
CA ASP A 60 4.11 2.56 -10.01
C ASP A 60 4.18 1.46 -8.93
N LEU A 61 4.32 1.83 -7.66
CA LEU A 61 4.31 0.89 -6.54
C LEU A 61 2.97 0.87 -5.79
N ILE A 62 2.65 -0.28 -5.21
CA ILE A 62 1.70 -0.44 -4.11
C ILE A 62 2.54 -0.65 -2.85
N ILE A 63 2.39 0.24 -1.88
CA ILE A 63 3.12 0.24 -0.61
C ILE A 63 2.07 0.20 0.52
N VAL A 64 2.02 -0.90 1.26
CA VAL A 64 1.08 -1.07 2.37
C VAL A 64 1.86 -1.37 3.65
N GLN A 65 1.70 -0.52 4.66
CA GLN A 65 2.25 -0.70 6.00
C GLN A 65 1.11 -1.06 6.96
N THR A 66 1.22 -2.24 7.58
CA THR A 66 0.39 -2.69 8.71
C THR A 66 1.22 -2.67 10.00
N GLU A 67 0.64 -3.04 11.14
CA GLU A 67 1.38 -3.07 12.41
C GLU A 67 2.49 -4.13 12.44
N ASP A 68 2.31 -5.20 11.66
CA ASP A 68 3.11 -6.42 11.67
C ASP A 68 3.92 -6.66 10.39
N ALA A 69 3.60 -5.99 9.28
CA ALA A 69 4.24 -6.22 7.99
C ALA A 69 4.24 -5.01 7.05
N ILE A 70 5.03 -5.13 5.99
CA ILE A 70 5.09 -4.19 4.88
C ILE A 70 5.00 -4.97 3.58
N LEU A 71 4.06 -4.60 2.71
CA LEU A 71 4.00 -5.05 1.33
C LEU A 71 4.50 -3.96 0.41
N ILE A 72 5.39 -4.34 -0.50
CA ILE A 72 5.85 -3.51 -1.61
C ILE A 72 5.67 -4.34 -2.87
N ALA A 73 4.86 -3.86 -3.81
CA ALA A 73 4.60 -4.55 -5.06
C ALA A 73 4.59 -3.56 -6.22
N ASN A 74 4.97 -4.03 -7.41
CA ASN A 74 4.69 -3.27 -8.61
C ASN A 74 3.16 -3.24 -8.83
N ARG A 75 2.60 -2.05 -9.08
CA ARG A 75 1.17 -1.81 -9.27
C ARG A 75 0.58 -2.60 -10.43
N HIS A 76 1.37 -2.90 -11.46
CA HIS A 76 0.94 -3.73 -12.59
C HIS A 76 0.91 -5.23 -12.28
N GLN A 77 1.42 -5.64 -11.11
CA GLN A 77 1.39 -7.02 -10.63
C GLN A 77 0.40 -7.20 -9.47
N ALA A 78 -0.59 -6.32 -9.36
CA ALA A 78 -1.61 -6.37 -8.33
C ALA A 78 -2.22 -7.77 -8.15
N ASP A 79 -2.61 -8.43 -9.25
CA ASP A 79 -3.20 -9.78 -9.21
C ASP A 79 -2.24 -10.85 -8.67
N ALA A 80 -0.92 -10.63 -8.74
CA ALA A 80 0.08 -11.57 -8.24
C ALA A 80 0.28 -11.50 -6.71
N ILE A 81 -0.23 -10.46 -6.04
CA ILE A 81 -0.14 -10.34 -4.57
C ILE A 81 -0.90 -11.51 -3.90
N LYS A 82 -1.99 -12.00 -4.50
CA LYS A 82 -2.71 -13.21 -4.02
C LYS A 82 -1.83 -14.47 -4.01
N LYS A 83 -0.88 -14.56 -4.93
CA LYS A 83 0.08 -15.68 -4.96
C LYS A 83 1.16 -15.51 -3.90
N LEU A 84 1.47 -14.26 -3.54
CA LEU A 84 2.42 -13.95 -2.48
C LEU A 84 1.82 -14.24 -1.10
N SER A 85 0.52 -13.98 -0.89
CA SER A 85 -0.15 -14.26 0.38
C SER A 85 -0.04 -15.73 0.79
N ASP A 86 -0.12 -16.66 -0.17
CA ASP A 86 0.06 -18.10 0.09
C ASP A 86 1.44 -18.47 0.67
N LEU A 87 2.43 -17.59 0.51
CA LEU A 87 3.80 -17.77 1.00
C LEU A 87 4.08 -17.01 2.29
N LEU A 88 3.13 -16.20 2.78
CA LEU A 88 3.31 -15.42 4.00
C LEU A 88 3.21 -16.33 5.24
N PRO A 89 3.93 -15.98 6.33
CA PRO A 89 3.71 -16.58 7.63
C PRO A 89 2.23 -16.55 8.02
N GLN A 90 1.72 -17.65 8.58
CA GLN A 90 0.31 -17.76 8.99
C GLN A 90 -0.15 -16.69 9.99
N ASN A 91 0.78 -16.07 10.72
CA ASN A 91 0.45 -14.99 11.65
C ASN A 91 0.21 -13.63 10.96
N LEU A 92 0.38 -13.53 9.65
CA LEU A 92 0.13 -12.34 8.83
C LEU A 92 -1.08 -12.50 7.88
N LEU A 93 -1.74 -13.67 7.93
CA LEU A 93 -2.91 -14.02 7.12
C LEU A 93 -4.19 -13.89 7.93
#